data_AF-A0A821D493-F1
#
_entry.id   AF-A0A821D493-F1
#
_cell.length_a   1.000
_cell.length_b   1.000
_cell.length_c   1.000
_cell.angle_alpha   90.00
_cell.angle_beta   90.00
_cell.angle_gamma   90.00
#
_symmetry.space_group_name_H-M   'P 1'
#
loop_
_entity.id
_entity.type
_entity.pdbx_description
1 polymer ?
#
loop_
_entity_poly.entity_id
_entity_poly.type
_entity_poly.pdbx_seq_one_letter_code
_entity_poly.pdbx_strand_id
1 'polypeptide(L)'
;DFFTIDYDSKNPSWTQSTVQTFEQLDCKPELIEILKKENIYNPISTQSRVIPQLRTGRHMIVAAEIVGGGQIFAYLVPLIKSLVRWKSSNLLMKMENAPFSIILVPTRELVVQIEVREE
;
A
#
# COMPACT_ATOMS: atom_id res chain seq x y z
N ASP A 1 6.51 -3.21 -23.01
CA ASP A 1 5.51 -3.01 -21.94
C ASP A 1 4.29 -2.29 -22.48
N PHE A 2 3.16 -2.99 -22.55
CA PHE A 2 1.88 -2.40 -22.94
C PHE A 2 0.93 -2.57 -21.75
N PHE A 3 0.30 -1.48 -21.33
CA PHE A 3 -0.78 -1.53 -20.34
C PHE A 3 -2.03 -2.08 -21.03
N THR A 4 -2.42 -3.31 -20.71
CA THR A 4 -3.69 -3.87 -21.18
C THR A 4 -4.81 -3.34 -20.30
N ILE A 5 -5.68 -2.49 -20.86
CA ILE A 5 -6.95 -2.13 -20.22
C ILE A 5 -7.95 -3.23 -20.60
N ASP A 6 -8.26 -4.09 -19.63
CA ASP A 6 -9.24 -5.17 -19.81
C ASP A 6 -10.65 -4.57 -19.85
N TYR A 7 -11.14 -4.31 -21.07
CA TYR A 7 -12.44 -3.68 -21.32
C TYR A 7 -13.63 -4.64 -21.09
N ASP A 8 -13.40 -5.95 -21.19
CA ASP A 8 -14.47 -6.97 -21.22
C ASP A 8 -14.70 -7.63 -19.85
N SER A 9 -13.75 -7.50 -18.92
CA SER A 9 -13.96 -7.87 -17.54
C SER A 9 -15.03 -6.97 -16.90
N LYS A 10 -16.04 -7.57 -16.24
CA LYS A 10 -16.96 -6.81 -15.36
C LYS A 10 -16.11 -5.96 -14.44
N ASN A 11 -16.36 -4.65 -14.41
CA ASN A 11 -15.58 -3.73 -13.60
C ASN A 11 -15.43 -4.34 -12.19
N PRO A 12 -14.19 -4.59 -11.71
CA PRO A 12 -13.94 -5.30 -10.46
C PRO A 12 -14.54 -4.55 -9.25
N SER A 13 -15.01 -3.31 -9.44
CA SER A 13 -15.90 -2.60 -8.53
C SER A 13 -17.25 -3.25 -8.26
N TRP A 14 -17.74 -4.04 -9.20
CA TRP A 14 -19.10 -4.59 -9.23
C TRP A 14 -19.16 -6.08 -8.90
N THR A 15 -18.03 -6.80 -8.91
CA THR A 15 -17.97 -8.24 -8.65
C THR A 15 -17.06 -8.53 -7.46
N GLN A 16 -17.63 -9.17 -6.44
CA GLN A 16 -17.09 -9.30 -5.07
C GLN A 16 -15.78 -10.07 -4.92
N SER A 17 -14.92 -9.57 -4.03
CA SER A 17 -14.52 -10.22 -2.76
C SER A 17 -13.69 -9.21 -1.98
N THR A 18 -14.33 -8.51 -1.04
CA THR A 18 -13.66 -7.56 -0.15
C THR A 18 -12.95 -8.37 0.90
N VAL A 19 -11.62 -8.48 0.80
CA VAL A 19 -10.81 -8.88 1.96
C VAL A 19 -11.28 -8.04 3.16
N GLN A 20 -11.77 -8.69 4.21
CA GLN A 20 -12.48 -8.00 5.29
C GLN A 20 -11.56 -7.55 6.41
N THR A 21 -10.38 -8.16 6.56
CA THR A 21 -9.48 -7.87 7.68
C THR A 21 -8.03 -7.73 7.23
N PHE A 22 -7.21 -7.04 8.03
CA PHE A 22 -5.78 -6.86 7.74
C PHE A 22 -4.99 -8.17 7.84
N GLU A 23 -5.46 -9.13 8.65
CA GLU A 23 -4.87 -10.47 8.75
C GLU A 23 -4.91 -11.19 7.39
N GLN A 24 -6.04 -11.08 6.67
CA GLN A 24 -6.21 -11.66 5.34
C GLN A 24 -5.36 -10.95 4.27
N LEU A 25 -4.90 -9.72 4.55
CA LEU A 25 -3.97 -8.97 3.69
C LEU A 25 -2.50 -9.29 3.96
N ASP A 26 -2.22 -10.29 4.80
CA ASP A 26 -0.85 -10.72 5.12
C ASP A 26 -0.03 -9.56 5.73
N CYS A 27 -0.73 -8.71 6.50
CA CYS A 27 -0.14 -7.69 7.36
C CYS A 27 0.50 -8.36 8.58
N LYS A 28 1.65 -7.83 9.00
CA LYS A 28 2.31 -8.32 10.20
C LYS A 28 1.48 -8.03 11.47
N PRO A 29 1.48 -8.91 12.48
CA PRO A 29 0.74 -8.69 13.72
C PRO A 29 1.05 -7.36 14.40
N GLU A 30 2.31 -6.92 14.40
CA GLU A 30 2.72 -5.66 15.03
C GLU A 30 2.06 -4.46 14.33
N LEU A 31 1.92 -4.51 13.01
CA LEU A 31 1.24 -3.47 12.24
C LEU A 31 -0.27 -3.48 12.53
N ILE A 32 -0.88 -4.65 12.65
CA ILE A 32 -2.30 -4.79 12.96
C ILE A 32 -2.60 -4.22 14.36
N GLU A 33 -1.73 -4.45 15.35
CA GLU A 33 -1.88 -3.85 16.67
C GLU A 33 -1.78 -2.33 16.65
N ILE A 34 -0.83 -1.77 15.89
CA ILE A 34 -0.70 -0.31 15.71
C ILE A 34 -1.97 0.26 15.06
N LEU A 35 -2.45 -0.38 13.98
CA LEU A 35 -3.68 0.05 13.30
C LEU A 35 -4.90 0.01 14.25
N LYS A 36 -5.00 -1.02 15.11
CA LYS A 36 -6.05 -1.10 16.13
C LYS A 36 -5.95 0.02 17.17
N LYS A 37 -4.74 0.41 17.60
CA LYS A 37 -4.53 1.57 18.50
C LYS A 37 -4.99 2.88 17.89
N GLU A 38 -4.81 3.03 16.58
CA GLU A 38 -5.29 4.17 15.79
C GLU A 38 -6.78 4.07 15.41
N ASN A 39 -7.53 3.13 15.99
CA ASN A 39 -8.95 2.86 15.70
C ASN A 39 -9.23 2.45 14.23
N ILE A 40 -8.25 1.87 13.55
CA ILE A 40 -8.36 1.33 12.19
C ILE A 40 -8.52 -0.19 12.28
N TYR A 41 -9.75 -0.67 12.23
CA TYR A 41 -10.06 -2.09 12.43
C TYR A 41 -10.14 -2.89 11.12
N ASN A 42 -10.68 -2.28 10.07
CA ASN A 42 -10.91 -2.96 8.79
C ASN A 42 -10.34 -2.14 7.62
N PRO A 43 -9.79 -2.80 6.59
CA PRO A 43 -9.35 -2.13 5.39
C PRO A 43 -10.51 -1.51 4.62
N ILE A 44 -10.28 -0.33 4.04
CA ILE A 44 -11.24 0.25 3.08
C ILE A 44 -11.24 -0.55 1.78
N SER A 45 -12.34 -0.47 1.01
CA SER A 45 -12.53 -1.21 -0.24
C SER A 45 -11.35 -1.11 -1.22
N THR A 46 -10.72 0.07 -1.29
CA THR A 46 -9.53 0.31 -2.12
C THR A 46 -8.32 -0.47 -1.61
N GLN A 47 -8.03 -0.43 -0.31
CA GLN A 47 -6.90 -1.17 0.30
C GLN A 47 -7.05 -2.69 0.07
N SER A 48 -8.25 -3.23 0.28
CA SER A 48 -8.55 -4.65 0.10
C SER A 48 -8.28 -5.15 -1.32
N ARG A 49 -8.30 -4.26 -2.32
CA ARG A 49 -8.02 -4.59 -3.73
C ARG A 49 -6.58 -4.33 -4.12
N VAL A 50 -6.04 -3.21 -3.66
CA VAL A 50 -4.71 -2.74 -4.04
C VAL A 50 -3.62 -3.56 -3.37
N ILE A 51 -3.74 -3.84 -2.06
CA ILE A 51 -2.69 -4.54 -1.30
C ILE A 51 -2.36 -5.93 -1.87
N PRO A 52 -3.36 -6.81 -2.16
CA PRO A 52 -3.06 -8.13 -2.74
C PRO A 52 -2.41 -8.06 -4.11
N GLN A 53 -2.79 -7.06 -4.92
CA GLN A 53 -2.30 -6.89 -6.28
C GLN A 53 -0.88 -6.31 -6.30
N LEU A 54 -0.59 -5.28 -5.48
CA LEU A 54 0.77 -4.74 -5.34
C LEU A 54 1.76 -5.80 -4.86
N ARG A 55 1.32 -6.75 -4.02
CA ARG A 55 2.14 -7.88 -3.57
C ARG A 55 2.62 -8.79 -4.71
N THR A 56 1.92 -8.80 -5.85
CA THR A 56 2.34 -9.59 -7.02
C THR A 56 3.56 -8.99 -7.74
N GLY A 57 3.98 -7.78 -7.38
CA GLY A 57 5.09 -7.07 -8.03
C GLY A 57 4.74 -6.51 -9.41
N ARG A 58 3.45 -6.46 -9.77
CA ARG A 58 2.98 -5.92 -11.04
C ARG A 58 2.75 -4.41 -10.96
N HIS A 59 2.91 -3.73 -12.10
CA HIS A 59 2.48 -2.35 -12.25
C HIS A 59 0.95 -2.24 -12.20
N MET A 60 0.45 -1.21 -11.54
CA MET A 60 -0.97 -1.01 -11.30
C MET A 60 -1.33 0.47 -11.42
N ILE A 61 -2.49 0.73 -12.03
CA ILE A 61 -3.17 2.02 -11.98
C ILE A 61 -4.36 1.87 -11.04
N VAL A 62 -4.48 2.77 -10.07
CA VAL A 62 -5.58 2.79 -9.11
C VAL A 62 -6.40 4.05 -9.35
N ALA A 63 -7.66 3.88 -9.72
CA ALA A 63 -8.66 4.94 -9.69
C ALA A 63 -9.49 4.76 -8.42
N ALA A 64 -9.48 5.75 -7.54
CA ALA A 64 -10.21 5.67 -6.29
C ALA A 64 -10.78 7.05 -5.92
N GLU A 65 -11.99 7.04 -5.35
CA GLU A 65 -12.87 8.21 -5.29
C GLU A 65 -12.57 9.16 -4.11
N ILE A 66 -11.87 8.70 -3.07
CA ILE A 66 -11.68 9.46 -1.82
C ILE A 66 -10.21 9.89 -1.65
N VAL A 67 -9.91 11.18 -1.84
CA VAL A 67 -8.64 11.77 -1.41
C VAL A 67 -8.75 12.16 0.07
N GLY A 68 -8.23 11.29 0.95
CA GLY A 68 -8.12 11.52 2.39
C GLY A 68 -8.62 10.36 3.24
N GLY A 69 -7.80 9.89 4.20
CA GLY A 69 -8.26 9.01 5.30
C GLY A 69 -7.92 7.52 5.24
N GLY A 70 -7.19 7.03 4.23
CA GLY A 70 -6.73 5.63 4.27
C GLY A 70 -6.08 5.08 3.00
N GLN A 71 -6.27 5.71 1.83
CA GLN A 71 -5.66 5.21 0.59
C GLN A 71 -4.13 5.17 0.64
N ILE A 72 -3.50 6.03 1.44
CA ILE A 72 -2.04 6.05 1.64
C ILE A 72 -1.55 4.68 2.14
N PHE A 73 -2.27 4.06 3.09
CA PHE A 73 -1.92 2.74 3.58
C PHE A 73 -2.02 1.63 2.51
N ALA A 74 -2.81 1.84 1.45
CA ALA A 74 -2.96 0.85 0.38
C ALA A 74 -1.63 0.57 -0.34
N TYR A 75 -0.76 1.58 -0.47
CA TYR A 75 0.58 1.41 -1.05
C TYR A 75 1.69 1.36 0.00
N LEU A 76 1.54 2.02 1.16
CA LEU A 76 2.58 1.99 2.21
C LEU A 76 2.73 0.62 2.87
N VAL A 77 1.63 -0.09 3.15
CA VAL A 77 1.68 -1.40 3.81
C VAL A 77 2.52 -2.43 3.04
N PRO A 78 2.27 -2.69 1.74
CA PRO A 78 3.11 -3.61 0.97
C PRO A 78 4.54 -3.08 0.77
N LEU A 79 4.72 -1.76 0.74
CA LEU A 79 6.05 -1.15 0.63
C LEU A 79 6.91 -1.39 1.87
N ILE A 80 6.39 -1.08 3.07
CA ILE A 80 7.08 -1.29 4.36
C ILE A 80 7.43 -2.77 4.52
N LYS A 81 6.52 -3.68 4.17
CA LYS A 81 6.79 -5.12 4.19
C LYS A 81 7.99 -5.49 3.31
N SER A 82 8.06 -4.93 2.10
CA SER A 82 9.16 -5.14 1.16
C SER A 82 10.48 -4.58 1.71
N LEU A 83 10.45 -3.37 2.27
CA LEU A 83 11.61 -2.74 2.91
C LEU A 83 12.15 -3.56 4.08
N VAL A 84 11.28 -4.05 4.97
CA VAL A 84 11.68 -4.90 6.10
C VAL A 84 12.32 -6.21 5.60
N ARG A 85 11.75 -6.83 4.57
CA ARG A 85 12.34 -8.04 3.95
C ARG A 85 13.72 -7.76 3.34
N TRP A 86 13.88 -6.63 2.66
CA TRP A 86 15.17 -6.23 2.09
C TRP A 86 16.20 -5.92 3.19
N LYS A 87 15.77 -5.34 4.31
CA LYS A 87 16.62 -5.12 5.51
C LYS A 87 17.19 -6.43 6.04
N SER A 88 16.32 -7.42 6.23
CA SER A 88 16.72 -8.73 6.76
C SER A 88 17.61 -9.54 5.82
N SER A 89 17.59 -9.27 4.51
CA SER A 89 18.39 -9.99 3.50
C SER A 89 19.77 -9.37 3.23
N ASN A 90 20.19 -8.40 4.05
CA ASN A 90 21.48 -7.69 3.94
C ASN A 90 21.70 -6.95 2.61
N LEU A 91 20.65 -6.82 1.78
CA LEU A 91 20.66 -6.02 0.56
C LEU A 91 20.76 -4.52 0.88
N LEU A 92 20.22 -4.07 2.02
CA LEU A 92 20.24 -2.66 2.40
C LEU A 92 21.63 -2.15 2.85
N MET A 93 22.52 -3.03 3.33
CA MET A 93 23.81 -2.61 3.89
C MET A 93 24.89 -2.33 2.84
N LYS A 94 24.63 -2.63 1.55
CA LYS A 94 25.65 -2.56 0.50
C LYS A 94 25.66 -1.28 -0.32
N MET A 95 24.68 -0.39 -0.15
CA MET A 95 24.55 0.80 -0.98
C MET A 95 24.34 2.06 -0.12
N GLU A 96 25.42 2.84 0.04
CA GLU A 96 25.31 4.21 0.55
C GLU A 96 24.54 5.06 -0.47
N ASN A 97 23.65 5.93 0.00
CA ASN A 97 22.84 6.85 -0.82
C ASN A 97 21.92 6.21 -1.89
N ALA A 98 21.40 5.00 -1.66
CA ALA A 98 20.43 4.35 -2.56
C ALA A 98 19.03 4.25 -1.92
N PRO A 99 18.07 5.14 -2.26
CA PRO A 99 16.70 4.98 -1.82
C PRO A 99 16.07 3.73 -2.46
N PHE A 100 15.39 2.92 -1.64
CA PHE A 100 14.76 1.68 -2.10
C PHE A 100 13.39 1.88 -2.74
N SER A 101 12.79 3.04 -2.51
CA SER A 101 11.48 3.40 -3.05
C SER A 101 11.31 4.91 -3.11
N ILE A 102 10.62 5.38 -4.14
CA ILE A 102 10.29 6.79 -4.32
C ILE A 102 8.77 6.90 -4.37
N ILE A 103 8.22 7.81 -3.57
CA ILE A 103 6.81 8.20 -3.62
C ILE A 103 6.77 9.60 -4.21
N LEU A 104 6.09 9.76 -5.34
CA LEU A 104 5.91 11.05 -6.01
C LEU A 104 4.50 11.55 -5.73
N VAL A 105 4.40 12.77 -5.23
CA VAL A 105 3.13 13.45 -4.97
C VAL A 105 3.12 14.83 -5.62
N PRO A 106 1.95 15.34 -6.06
CA PRO A 106 1.88 16.58 -6.83
C PRO A 106 2.05 17.85 -5.99
N THR A 107 1.81 17.80 -4.67
CA THR A 107 1.85 18.99 -3.81
C THR A 107 2.57 18.73 -2.49
N ARG A 108 3.03 19.80 -1.83
CA ARG A 108 3.73 19.73 -0.55
C ARG A 108 2.82 19.30 0.59
N GLU A 109 1.55 19.68 0.55
CA GLU A 109 0.55 19.32 1.55
C GLU A 109 0.38 17.79 1.63
N LEU A 110 0.47 17.11 0.48
CA LEU A 110 0.43 15.65 0.43
C LEU A 110 1.73 15.00 0.93
N VAL A 111 2.89 15.66 0.77
CA VAL A 111 4.14 15.19 1.38
C VAL A 111 3.98 15.18 2.91
N VAL A 112 3.48 16.27 3.49
CA VAL A 112 3.28 16.40 4.94
C VAL A 112 2.32 15.34 5.50
N GLN A 113 1.39 14.83 4.71
CA GLN A 113 0.50 13.73 5.13
C GLN A 113 1.18 12.36 5.19
N ILE A 114 2.27 12.17 4.45
CA ILE A 114 3.00 10.89 4.34
C ILE A 114 4.27 10.91 5.20
N GLU A 115 4.85 12.10 5.39
CA GLU A 115 6.06 12.31 6.16
C GLU A 115 5.89 11.85 7.62
N VAL A 116 6.92 11.20 8.15
CA VAL A 116 6.98 10.84 9.56
C VAL A 116 7.22 12.12 10.34
N ARG A 117 6.25 12.52 11.18
CA ARG A 117 6.48 13.59 12.15
C ARG A 117 7.44 13.08 13.21
N GLU A 118 8.61 13.71 13.32
CA GLU A 118 9.41 13.60 14.53
C GLU A 118 8.77 14.52 15.59
N GLU A 119 8.14 13.92 16.60
CA GLU A 119 7.82 14.55 17.88
C GLU A 119 8.66 13.90 18.98
#